data_AF-A0AAD6FHQ6-F1
#
_entry.id   AF-A0AAD6FHQ6-F1
#
_cell.length_a   1.000
_cell.length_b   1.000
_cell.length_c   1.000
_cell.angle_alpha   90.00
_cell.angle_beta   90.00
_cell.angle_gamma   90.00
#
_symmetry.space_group_name_H-M   'P 1'
#
loop_
_entity.id
_entity.type
_entity.pdbx_description
1 polymer ?
#
loop_
_entity_poly.entity_id
_entity_poly.type
_entity_poly.pdbx_seq_one_letter_code
_entity_poly.pdbx_strand_id
1 'polypeptide(L)'
;MSDNEEAVEEVVDEEEAAEGEQGVEEEVEEEVEEEVEEEVEEEVEAENQEVEEETVWRRGSRGRGSLGEETKPKFKPFIMPNLIPPKIPDGEKVDFDDIHRKRMEKDLMELQTLIVVHFESRKKEEEELIHLTDRIEKRRSERAEQHRIRSEREKERQKRLEDERTRKEDEEAKKRADDDAKKKKTLTSLHFGGYMQKLTEKRSGKRQTEREKKKKILSDRRKGLDIEHMSQDGLKAKAQALWEWMNELEAEKFELQYQLTSQKYEINVLRNRVSDHQKTSKRTKRGLRK
;
A
#
# COMPACT_ATOMS: atom_id res chain seq x y z
N MET A 1 32.83 52.27 25.23
CA MET A 1 31.68 51.38 25.54
C MET A 1 30.89 51.29 24.26
N SER A 2 31.16 50.27 23.45
CA SER A 2 30.62 50.11 22.10
C SER A 2 30.78 48.64 21.65
N ASP A 3 30.37 47.70 22.49
CA ASP A 3 30.40 46.25 22.19
C ASP A 3 29.07 45.61 22.64
N ASN A 4 27.94 46.12 22.12
CA ASN A 4 26.61 45.54 22.41
C ASN A 4 25.68 45.51 21.17
N GLU A 5 26.16 45.84 19.98
CA GLU A 5 25.37 45.75 18.73
C GLU A 5 25.68 44.46 17.94
N GLU A 6 26.90 43.92 18.02
CA GLU A 6 27.32 42.75 17.22
C GLU A 6 26.72 41.41 17.72
N ALA A 7 26.35 41.33 19.01
CA ALA A 7 25.75 40.13 19.59
C ALA A 7 24.24 40.00 19.35
N VAL A 8 23.59 41.03 18.79
CA VAL A 8 22.16 41.00 18.47
C VAL A 8 21.93 40.56 17.03
N GLU A 9 22.83 40.90 16.09
CA GLU A 9 22.76 40.42 14.70
C GLU A 9 22.96 38.90 14.59
N GLU A 10 23.91 38.32 15.33
CA GLU A 10 24.21 36.87 15.25
C GLU A 10 23.07 35.98 15.78
N VAL A 11 22.22 36.51 16.67
CA VAL A 11 21.04 35.78 17.21
C VAL A 11 19.83 35.89 16.27
N VAL A 12 19.72 36.97 15.49
CA VAL A 12 18.64 37.16 14.51
C VAL A 12 18.86 36.27 13.27
N ASP A 13 20.12 36.07 12.85
CA ASP A 13 20.46 35.16 11.74
C ASP A 13 20.22 33.66 12.08
N GLU A 14 20.38 33.24 13.33
CA GLU A 14 20.05 31.86 13.76
C GLU A 14 18.54 31.62 13.91
N GLU A 15 17.75 32.64 14.27
CA GLU A 15 16.27 32.54 14.30
C GLU A 15 15.65 32.54 12.89
N GLU A 16 16.13 33.38 11.96
CA GLU A 16 15.64 33.37 10.55
C GLU A 16 16.00 32.07 9.81
N ALA A 17 17.15 31.46 10.09
CA ALA A 17 17.53 30.18 9.48
C ALA A 17 16.70 29.00 9.99
N ALA A 18 16.23 29.06 11.24
CA ALA A 18 15.36 28.04 11.83
C ALA A 18 13.91 28.14 11.33
N GLU A 19 13.40 29.36 11.11
CA GLU A 19 12.09 29.58 10.46
C GLU A 19 12.11 29.16 8.99
N GLY A 20 13.23 29.35 8.28
CA GLY A 20 13.42 28.90 6.90
C GLY A 20 13.46 27.37 6.72
N GLU A 21 14.05 26.62 7.67
CA GLU A 21 14.01 25.15 7.64
C GLU A 21 12.63 24.59 8.00
N GLN A 22 11.89 25.24 8.91
CA GLN A 22 10.50 24.85 9.23
C GLN A 22 9.54 25.11 8.07
N GLY A 23 9.67 26.24 7.36
CA GLY A 23 8.83 26.53 6.19
C GLY A 23 9.04 25.56 5.02
N VAL A 24 10.25 25.01 4.86
CA VAL A 24 10.53 24.01 3.81
C VAL A 24 10.01 22.62 4.18
N GLU A 25 9.98 22.25 5.47
CA GLU A 25 9.32 21.00 5.90
C GLU A 25 7.79 21.12 5.79
N GLU A 26 7.21 22.30 6.07
CA GLU A 26 5.77 22.57 5.94
C GLU A 26 5.32 22.61 4.46
N GLU A 27 6.09 23.24 3.55
CA GLU A 27 5.81 23.22 2.10
C GLU A 27 5.88 21.80 1.51
N VAL A 28 6.74 20.93 2.03
CA VAL A 28 6.84 19.53 1.57
C VAL A 28 5.72 18.66 2.14
N GLU A 29 5.22 18.94 3.35
CA GLU A 29 4.03 18.27 3.87
C GLU A 29 2.75 18.72 3.12
N GLU A 30 2.66 20.00 2.72
CA GLU A 30 1.55 20.53 1.93
C GLU A 30 1.53 19.98 0.49
N GLU A 31 2.69 19.88 -0.20
CA GLU A 31 2.80 19.22 -1.52
C GLU A 31 2.39 17.74 -1.49
N VAL A 32 2.69 17.03 -0.39
CA VAL A 32 2.32 15.61 -0.22
C VAL A 32 0.83 15.45 0.10
N GLU A 33 0.22 16.37 0.85
CA GLU A 33 -1.24 16.38 1.03
C GLU A 33 -1.98 16.70 -0.29
N GLU A 34 -1.46 17.63 -1.10
CA GLU A 34 -2.04 17.99 -2.41
C GLU A 34 -1.96 16.82 -3.42
N GLU A 35 -0.83 16.09 -3.50
CA GLU A 35 -0.73 14.87 -4.33
C GLU A 35 -1.67 13.75 -3.87
N VAL A 36 -1.92 13.63 -2.56
CA VAL A 36 -2.84 12.62 -2.02
C VAL A 36 -4.30 13.01 -2.26
N GLU A 37 -4.66 14.29 -2.19
CA GLU A 37 -6.00 14.75 -2.58
C GLU A 37 -6.25 14.57 -4.09
N GLU A 38 -5.25 14.82 -4.94
CA GLU A 38 -5.37 14.63 -6.40
C GLU A 38 -5.55 13.15 -6.79
N GLU A 39 -4.82 12.21 -6.15
CA GLU A 39 -5.03 10.76 -6.35
C GLU A 39 -6.44 10.31 -5.90
N VAL A 40 -6.96 10.87 -4.80
CA VAL A 40 -8.30 10.54 -4.29
C VAL A 40 -9.38 11.12 -5.20
N GLU A 41 -9.22 12.33 -5.76
CA GLU A 41 -10.15 12.88 -6.74
C GLU A 41 -10.16 12.06 -8.04
N GLU A 42 -9.01 11.59 -8.54
CA GLU A 42 -8.94 10.75 -9.74
C GLU A 42 -9.62 9.38 -9.53
N GLU A 43 -9.50 8.78 -8.34
CA GLU A 43 -10.17 7.52 -7.99
C GLU A 43 -11.70 7.68 -7.88
N VAL A 44 -12.16 8.82 -7.33
CA VAL A 44 -13.60 9.15 -7.21
C VAL A 44 -14.22 9.52 -8.58
N GLU A 45 -13.46 10.13 -9.48
CA GLU A 45 -13.91 10.42 -10.85
C GLU A 45 -14.00 9.13 -11.68
N ALA A 46 -13.06 8.20 -11.50
CA ALA A 46 -13.11 6.87 -12.12
C ALA A 46 -14.32 6.05 -11.63
N GLU A 47 -14.63 6.06 -10.32
CA GLU A 47 -15.81 5.40 -9.77
C GLU A 47 -17.11 6.03 -10.32
N ASN A 48 -17.17 7.36 -10.44
CA ASN A 48 -18.34 8.03 -11.05
C ASN A 48 -18.50 7.71 -12.54
N GLN A 49 -17.42 7.59 -13.30
CA GLN A 49 -17.48 7.16 -14.71
C GLN A 49 -17.99 5.71 -14.84
N GLU A 50 -17.56 4.79 -13.98
CA GLU A 50 -18.09 3.42 -13.99
C GLU A 50 -19.59 3.37 -13.64
N VAL A 51 -20.04 4.19 -12.69
CA VAL A 51 -21.46 4.31 -12.33
C VAL A 51 -22.27 4.98 -13.46
N GLU A 52 -21.73 5.97 -14.16
CA GLU A 52 -22.36 6.54 -15.37
C GLU A 52 -22.44 5.52 -16.51
N GLU A 53 -21.39 4.74 -16.77
CA GLU A 53 -21.41 3.71 -17.80
C GLU A 53 -22.42 2.58 -17.47
N GLU A 54 -22.50 2.17 -16.21
CA GLU A 54 -23.48 1.18 -15.74
C GLU A 54 -24.92 1.71 -15.84
N THR A 55 -25.15 2.98 -15.47
CA THR A 55 -26.47 3.60 -15.58
C THR A 55 -26.88 3.85 -17.04
N VAL A 56 -25.95 4.18 -17.94
CA VAL A 56 -26.16 4.27 -19.40
C VAL A 56 -26.47 2.91 -20.00
N TRP A 57 -25.81 1.83 -19.55
CA TRP A 57 -26.13 0.46 -19.96
C TRP A 57 -27.52 0.01 -19.50
N ARG A 58 -27.88 0.37 -18.26
CA ARG A 58 -29.18 0.06 -17.66
C ARG A 58 -30.32 0.87 -18.30
N ARG A 59 -30.05 2.10 -18.75
CA ARG A 59 -31.00 2.97 -19.47
C ARG A 59 -31.09 2.60 -20.96
N GLY A 60 -30.00 2.18 -21.60
CA GLY A 60 -29.95 1.69 -22.98
C GLY A 60 -30.71 0.38 -23.18
N SER A 61 -30.75 -0.48 -22.15
CA SER A 61 -31.51 -1.74 -22.16
C SER A 61 -33.04 -1.54 -22.01
N ARG A 62 -33.50 -0.35 -21.58
CA ARG A 62 -34.95 -0.01 -21.51
C ARG A 62 -35.45 0.88 -22.65
N GLY A 63 -34.59 1.25 -23.60
CA GLY A 63 -34.89 2.30 -24.58
C GLY A 63 -34.75 1.93 -26.06
N ARG A 64 -34.46 0.68 -26.44
CA ARG A 64 -34.16 0.35 -27.83
C ARG A 64 -34.78 -0.96 -28.30
N GLY A 65 -36.11 -0.94 -28.44
CA GLY A 65 -36.84 -1.98 -29.16
C GLY A 65 -38.07 -1.37 -29.83
N SER A 66 -37.88 -0.74 -31.00
CA SER A 66 -38.87 -0.67 -32.10
C SER A 66 -38.50 0.44 -33.08
N LEU A 67 -37.77 0.10 -34.16
CA LEU A 67 -37.84 0.80 -35.45
C LEU A 67 -37.02 0.02 -36.52
N GLY A 68 -37.70 -0.38 -37.59
CA GLY A 68 -37.15 -1.07 -38.79
C GLY A 68 -37.76 -2.46 -38.99
N GLU A 69 -39.03 -2.54 -39.38
CA GLU A 69 -39.49 -2.78 -40.77
C GLU A 69 -39.38 -4.25 -41.22
N GLU A 70 -40.53 -4.93 -41.41
CA GLU A 70 -40.90 -5.54 -42.70
C GLU A 70 -42.30 -6.20 -42.67
N THR A 71 -43.16 -5.70 -43.55
CA THR A 71 -44.28 -6.40 -44.22
C THR A 71 -45.46 -6.93 -43.40
N LYS A 72 -46.51 -6.10 -43.30
CA LYS A 72 -47.89 -6.58 -43.08
C LYS A 72 -48.30 -7.56 -44.20
N PRO A 73 -48.67 -8.83 -43.92
CA PRO A 73 -49.45 -9.58 -44.88
C PRO A 73 -50.87 -9.00 -44.88
N LYS A 74 -51.33 -8.56 -46.06
CA LYS A 74 -52.70 -8.07 -46.27
C LYS A 74 -53.69 -9.17 -45.86
N PHE A 75 -54.54 -8.86 -44.88
CA PHE A 75 -55.67 -9.70 -44.48
C PHE A 75 -56.65 -9.83 -45.66
N LYS A 76 -56.60 -10.96 -46.36
CA LYS A 76 -57.65 -11.40 -47.27
C LYS A 76 -58.77 -12.01 -46.41
N PRO A 77 -60.03 -11.59 -46.52
CA PRO A 77 -61.11 -12.29 -45.83
C PRO A 77 -61.27 -13.66 -46.49
N PHE A 78 -60.82 -14.71 -45.82
CA PHE A 78 -61.12 -16.08 -46.22
C PHE A 78 -62.59 -16.33 -45.87
N ILE A 79 -63.38 -16.52 -46.92
CA ILE A 79 -64.81 -16.82 -46.86
C ILE A 79 -64.97 -18.15 -46.11
N MET A 80 -65.57 -18.09 -44.92
CA MET A 80 -66.02 -19.29 -44.21
C MET A 80 -67.13 -19.96 -45.03
N PRO A 81 -67.00 -21.23 -45.46
CA PRO A 81 -68.13 -21.96 -46.03
C PRO A 81 -69.14 -22.23 -44.91
N ASN A 82 -70.42 -21.99 -45.21
CA ASN A 82 -71.57 -22.15 -44.32
C ASN A 82 -71.46 -23.39 -43.40
N LEU A 83 -71.39 -23.14 -42.09
CA LEU A 83 -71.40 -24.16 -41.05
C LEU A 83 -72.83 -24.73 -40.92
N ILE A 84 -73.11 -25.80 -41.65
CA ILE A 84 -74.26 -26.66 -41.42
C ILE A 84 -74.04 -27.34 -40.05
N PRO A 85 -74.97 -27.24 -39.08
CA PRO A 85 -74.85 -27.93 -37.81
C PRO A 85 -74.78 -29.43 -38.06
N PRO A 86 -73.72 -30.14 -37.62
CA PRO A 86 -73.68 -31.58 -37.74
C PRO A 86 -74.82 -32.17 -36.92
N LYS A 87 -75.75 -32.84 -37.61
CA LYS A 87 -76.78 -33.68 -37.00
C LYS A 87 -76.09 -34.80 -36.23
N ILE A 88 -76.28 -34.80 -34.92
CA ILE A 88 -75.88 -35.87 -34.01
C ILE A 88 -76.70 -37.11 -34.40
N PRO A 89 -76.08 -38.24 -34.80
CA PRO A 89 -76.76 -39.52 -34.86
C PRO A 89 -76.96 -40.02 -33.43
N ASP A 90 -78.23 -40.20 -33.05
CA ASP A 90 -78.66 -40.79 -31.79
C ASP A 90 -78.06 -42.19 -31.58
N GLY A 91 -77.53 -42.45 -30.38
CA GLY A 91 -77.76 -43.76 -29.75
C GLY A 91 -76.57 -44.65 -29.37
N GLU A 92 -75.34 -44.16 -29.21
CA GLU A 92 -74.28 -44.92 -28.51
C GLU A 92 -74.08 -44.32 -27.12
N LYS A 93 -74.27 -45.13 -26.07
CA LYS A 93 -74.14 -44.71 -24.67
C LYS A 93 -72.77 -44.07 -24.46
N VAL A 94 -72.78 -42.75 -24.32
CA VAL A 94 -71.60 -41.97 -23.98
C VAL A 94 -71.21 -42.31 -22.54
N ASP A 95 -70.20 -43.15 -22.37
CA ASP A 95 -69.66 -43.46 -21.04
C ASP A 95 -68.93 -42.22 -20.49
N PHE A 96 -69.57 -41.53 -19.55
CA PHE A 96 -69.01 -40.35 -18.89
C PHE A 96 -67.69 -40.65 -18.15
N ASP A 97 -67.52 -41.89 -17.67
CA ASP A 97 -66.27 -42.36 -17.07
C ASP A 97 -65.13 -42.49 -18.09
N ASP A 98 -65.43 -42.84 -19.34
CA ASP A 98 -64.44 -42.90 -20.43
C ASP A 98 -64.02 -41.48 -20.85
N ILE A 99 -64.96 -40.53 -20.90
CA ILE A 99 -64.66 -39.12 -21.15
C ILE A 99 -63.76 -38.55 -20.03
N HIS A 100 -64.09 -38.82 -18.76
CA HIS A 100 -63.29 -38.35 -17.63
C HIS A 100 -61.89 -38.96 -17.63
N ARG A 101 -61.75 -40.25 -17.95
CA ARG A 101 -60.44 -40.92 -18.06
C ARG A 101 -59.60 -40.37 -19.20
N LYS A 102 -60.18 -40.21 -20.40
CA LYS A 102 -59.51 -39.60 -21.56
C LYS A 102 -59.10 -38.16 -21.29
N ARG A 103 -59.89 -37.42 -20.52
CA ARG A 103 -59.52 -36.07 -20.07
C ARG A 103 -58.31 -36.10 -19.14
N MET A 104 -58.32 -36.95 -18.12
CA MET A 104 -57.18 -37.09 -17.20
C MET A 104 -55.91 -37.56 -17.92
N GLU A 105 -56.03 -38.50 -18.85
CA GLU A 105 -54.90 -38.98 -19.67
C GLU A 105 -54.35 -37.88 -20.57
N LYS A 106 -55.22 -37.09 -21.22
CA LYS A 106 -54.81 -35.93 -22.01
C LYS A 106 -54.11 -34.88 -21.15
N ASP A 107 -54.70 -34.51 -20.02
CA ASP A 107 -54.15 -33.49 -19.12
C ASP A 107 -52.80 -33.94 -18.55
N LEU A 108 -52.64 -35.24 -18.25
CA LEU A 108 -51.37 -35.82 -17.81
C LEU A 108 -50.30 -35.81 -18.91
N MET A 109 -50.67 -36.18 -20.14
CA MET A 109 -49.77 -36.12 -21.30
C MET A 109 -49.36 -34.68 -21.65
N GLU A 110 -50.31 -33.74 -21.59
CA GLU A 110 -50.07 -32.32 -21.83
C GLU A 110 -49.14 -31.73 -20.76
N LEU A 111 -49.36 -32.09 -19.49
CA LEU A 111 -48.47 -31.71 -18.39
C LEU A 111 -47.06 -32.27 -18.57
N GLN A 112 -46.92 -33.55 -18.91
CA GLN A 112 -45.61 -34.16 -19.19
C GLN A 112 -44.89 -33.47 -20.37
N THR A 113 -45.63 -33.16 -21.44
CA THR A 113 -45.09 -32.46 -22.61
C THR A 113 -44.63 -31.05 -22.23
N LEU A 114 -45.44 -30.31 -21.46
CA LEU A 114 -45.09 -28.96 -21.00
C LEU A 114 -43.85 -28.96 -20.10
N ILE A 115 -43.75 -29.94 -19.20
CA ILE A 115 -42.57 -30.15 -18.36
C ILE A 115 -41.33 -30.33 -19.23
N VAL A 116 -41.35 -31.29 -20.16
CA VAL A 116 -40.19 -31.59 -21.03
C VAL A 116 -39.81 -30.37 -21.87
N VAL A 117 -40.78 -29.71 -22.51
CA VAL A 117 -40.55 -28.52 -23.32
C VAL A 117 -39.95 -27.39 -22.48
N HIS A 118 -40.43 -27.16 -21.27
CA HIS A 118 -39.90 -26.12 -20.39
C HIS A 118 -38.44 -26.38 -20.00
N PHE A 119 -38.11 -27.61 -19.60
CA PHE A 119 -36.75 -27.99 -19.24
C PHE A 119 -35.80 -27.94 -20.43
N GLU A 120 -36.23 -28.43 -21.60
CA GLU A 120 -35.40 -28.37 -22.80
C GLU A 120 -35.19 -26.94 -23.32
N SER A 121 -36.21 -26.08 -23.24
CA SER A 121 -36.08 -24.65 -23.59
C SER A 121 -35.10 -23.95 -22.65
N ARG A 122 -35.33 -24.10 -21.33
CA ARG A 122 -34.45 -23.52 -20.30
C ARG A 122 -33.01 -23.99 -20.44
N LYS A 123 -32.81 -25.29 -20.65
CA LYS A 123 -31.46 -25.85 -20.80
C LYS A 123 -30.74 -25.28 -22.00
N LYS A 124 -31.41 -25.16 -23.15
CA LYS A 124 -30.82 -24.54 -24.35
C LYS A 124 -30.51 -23.06 -24.13
N GLU A 125 -31.43 -22.32 -23.53
CA GLU A 125 -31.24 -20.90 -23.19
C GLU A 125 -30.07 -20.71 -22.20
N GLU A 126 -29.96 -21.56 -21.18
CA GLU A 126 -28.85 -21.53 -20.21
C GLU A 126 -27.50 -21.86 -20.88
N GLU A 127 -27.45 -22.88 -21.73
CA GLU A 127 -26.24 -23.22 -22.50
C GLU A 127 -25.81 -22.07 -23.43
N GLU A 128 -26.75 -21.41 -24.10
CA GLU A 128 -26.47 -20.23 -24.93
C GLU A 128 -25.99 -19.03 -24.11
N LEU A 129 -26.60 -18.78 -22.96
CA LEU A 129 -26.17 -17.73 -22.03
C LEU A 129 -24.76 -17.99 -21.52
N ILE A 130 -24.45 -19.23 -21.10
CA ILE A 130 -23.11 -19.63 -20.65
C ILE A 130 -22.09 -19.40 -21.77
N HIS A 131 -22.37 -19.86 -23.00
CA HIS A 131 -21.47 -19.63 -24.13
C HIS A 131 -21.24 -18.15 -24.45
N LEU A 132 -22.25 -17.31 -24.24
CA LEU A 132 -22.14 -15.86 -24.42
C LEU A 132 -21.31 -15.23 -23.31
N THR A 133 -21.55 -15.60 -22.04
CA THR A 133 -20.79 -15.09 -20.90
C THR A 133 -19.34 -15.50 -20.99
N ASP A 134 -19.02 -16.75 -21.33
CA ASP A 134 -17.66 -17.23 -21.50
C ASP A 134 -16.91 -16.42 -22.58
N ARG A 135 -17.59 -16.08 -23.67
CA ARG A 135 -17.01 -15.26 -24.74
C ARG A 135 -16.76 -13.82 -24.30
N ILE A 136 -17.68 -13.25 -23.51
CA ILE A 136 -17.51 -11.91 -22.95
C ILE A 136 -16.37 -11.90 -21.94
N GLU A 137 -16.31 -12.88 -21.05
CA GLU A 137 -15.26 -13.05 -20.06
C GLU A 137 -13.90 -13.20 -20.73
N LYS A 138 -13.79 -14.06 -21.75
CA LYS A 138 -12.55 -14.20 -22.54
C LYS A 138 -12.11 -12.88 -23.17
N ARG A 139 -13.03 -12.09 -23.74
CA ARG A 139 -12.69 -10.77 -24.29
C ARG A 139 -12.32 -9.76 -23.21
N ARG A 140 -12.87 -9.87 -22.00
CA ARG A 140 -12.50 -9.04 -20.84
C ARG A 140 -11.10 -9.40 -20.36
N SER A 141 -10.80 -10.68 -20.21
CA SER A 141 -9.47 -11.15 -19.80
C SER A 141 -8.41 -10.79 -20.85
N GLU A 142 -8.70 -10.95 -22.14
CA GLU A 142 -7.79 -10.52 -23.23
C GLU A 142 -7.50 -9.02 -23.19
N ARG A 143 -8.50 -8.17 -22.91
CA ARG A 143 -8.30 -6.72 -22.74
C ARG A 143 -7.50 -6.38 -21.49
N ALA A 144 -7.77 -7.06 -20.38
CA ALA A 144 -7.02 -6.89 -19.14
C ALA A 144 -5.56 -7.30 -19.32
N GLU A 145 -5.28 -8.39 -20.03
CA GLU A 145 -3.93 -8.83 -20.38
C GLU A 145 -3.24 -7.83 -21.31
N GLN A 146 -3.93 -7.31 -22.33
CA GLN A 146 -3.39 -6.26 -23.20
C GLN A 146 -3.06 -4.98 -22.42
N HIS A 147 -3.88 -4.60 -21.44
CA HIS A 147 -3.60 -3.48 -20.55
C HIS A 147 -2.38 -3.77 -19.68
N ARG A 148 -2.30 -4.96 -19.08
CA ARG A 148 -1.15 -5.39 -18.26
C ARG A 148 0.15 -5.34 -19.05
N ILE A 149 0.17 -5.91 -20.26
CA ILE A 149 1.34 -5.91 -21.14
C ILE A 149 1.75 -4.48 -21.54
N ARG A 150 0.78 -3.59 -21.81
CA ARG A 150 1.08 -2.17 -22.08
C ARG A 150 1.70 -1.50 -20.85
N SER A 151 1.07 -1.65 -19.68
CA SER A 151 1.58 -1.08 -18.43
C SER A 151 2.97 -1.62 -18.06
N GLU A 152 3.25 -2.90 -18.32
CA GLU A 152 4.55 -3.53 -18.05
C GLU A 152 5.63 -3.01 -18.99
N ARG A 153 5.32 -2.81 -20.27
CA ARG A 153 6.23 -2.18 -21.24
C ARG A 153 6.49 -0.70 -20.93
N GLU A 154 5.48 0.03 -20.47
CA GLU A 154 5.61 1.42 -20.01
C GLU A 154 6.54 1.48 -18.79
N LYS A 155 6.28 0.65 -17.78
CA LYS A 155 7.13 0.51 -16.58
C LYS A 155 8.56 0.09 -16.93
N GLU A 156 8.76 -0.82 -17.88
CA GLU A 156 10.11 -1.21 -18.32
C GLU A 156 10.84 -0.05 -19.00
N ARG A 157 10.15 0.76 -19.83
CA ARG A 157 10.74 1.96 -20.44
C ARG A 157 11.12 3.00 -19.41
N GLN A 158 10.21 3.29 -18.49
CA GLN A 158 10.45 4.23 -17.40
C GLN A 158 11.64 3.76 -16.54
N LYS A 159 11.66 2.48 -16.18
CA LYS A 159 12.77 1.87 -15.45
C LYS A 159 14.09 1.94 -16.21
N ARG A 160 14.11 1.75 -17.54
CA ARG A 160 15.35 1.92 -18.33
C ARG A 160 15.85 3.36 -18.33
N LEU A 161 14.94 4.32 -18.39
CA LEU A 161 15.30 5.75 -18.30
C LEU A 161 15.82 6.10 -16.91
N GLU A 162 15.21 5.56 -15.86
CA GLU A 162 15.69 5.70 -14.48
C GLU A 162 17.03 4.99 -14.26
N ASP A 163 17.23 3.78 -14.80
CA ASP A 163 18.49 3.05 -14.74
C ASP A 163 19.60 3.80 -15.52
N GLU A 164 19.28 4.45 -16.65
CA GLU A 164 20.23 5.28 -17.41
C GLU A 164 20.52 6.60 -16.68
N ARG A 165 19.51 7.21 -16.08
CA ARG A 165 19.63 8.42 -15.25
C ARG A 165 20.47 8.14 -14.01
N THR A 166 20.20 7.07 -13.27
CA THR A 166 20.95 6.67 -12.09
C THR A 166 22.38 6.29 -12.44
N ARG A 167 22.62 5.61 -13.58
CA ARG A 167 23.97 5.34 -14.06
C ARG A 167 24.73 6.63 -14.41
N LYS A 168 24.06 7.61 -15.04
CA LYS A 168 24.64 8.91 -15.34
C LYS A 168 24.91 9.72 -14.05
N GLU A 169 24.01 9.67 -13.09
CA GLU A 169 24.15 10.28 -11.77
C GLU A 169 25.30 9.62 -10.97
N ASP A 170 25.49 8.30 -11.07
CA ASP A 170 26.61 7.56 -10.47
C ASP A 170 27.95 7.90 -11.13
N GLU A 171 27.98 8.05 -12.46
CA GLU A 171 29.17 8.47 -13.21
C GLU A 171 29.53 9.94 -12.92
N GLU A 172 28.53 10.83 -12.80
CA GLU A 172 28.71 12.23 -12.40
C GLU A 172 29.09 12.36 -10.92
N ALA A 173 28.53 11.54 -10.03
CA ALA A 173 28.92 11.47 -8.61
C ALA A 173 30.35 10.97 -8.45
N LYS A 174 30.77 9.98 -9.25
CA LYS A 174 32.14 9.48 -9.26
C LYS A 174 33.12 10.53 -9.81
N LYS A 175 32.75 11.22 -10.89
CA LYS A 175 33.56 12.33 -11.44
C LYS A 175 33.65 13.50 -10.46
N ARG A 176 32.56 13.85 -9.78
CA ARG A 176 32.53 14.88 -8.72
C ARG A 176 33.38 14.45 -7.52
N ALA A 177 33.36 13.18 -7.14
CA ALA A 177 34.22 12.64 -6.09
C ALA A 177 35.71 12.64 -6.50
N ASP A 178 36.02 12.31 -7.75
CA ASP A 178 37.40 12.34 -8.27
C ASP A 178 37.93 13.77 -8.41
N ASP A 179 37.11 14.72 -8.84
CA ASP A 179 37.47 16.13 -8.93
C ASP A 179 37.57 16.77 -7.53
N ASP A 180 36.69 16.41 -6.59
CA ASP A 180 36.83 16.77 -5.17
C ASP A 180 38.06 16.14 -4.53
N ALA A 181 38.43 14.91 -4.91
CA ALA A 181 39.64 14.25 -4.44
C ALA A 181 40.91 14.90 -5.03
N LYS A 182 40.89 15.32 -6.30
CA LYS A 182 41.99 16.06 -6.92
C LYS A 182 42.12 17.46 -6.32
N LYS A 183 41.01 18.19 -6.15
CA LYS A 183 40.95 19.49 -5.45
C LYS A 183 41.39 19.36 -4.00
N LYS A 184 40.98 18.30 -3.29
CA LYS A 184 41.44 18.00 -1.93
C LYS A 184 42.93 17.72 -1.94
N LYS A 185 43.46 16.89 -2.84
CA LYS A 185 44.91 16.61 -2.95
C LYS A 185 45.73 17.87 -3.21
N THR A 186 45.25 18.80 -4.04
CA THR A 186 45.93 20.08 -4.28
C THR A 186 45.77 21.06 -3.11
N LEU A 187 44.66 21.01 -2.38
CA LEU A 187 44.34 21.92 -1.26
C LEU A 187 44.77 21.39 0.12
N THR A 188 45.12 20.10 0.26
CA THR A 188 45.60 19.49 1.53
C THR A 188 47.03 19.87 1.92
N SER A 189 47.69 20.77 1.20
CA SER A 189 49.02 21.24 1.60
C SER A 189 49.00 22.09 2.88
N LEU A 190 47.90 22.80 3.20
CA LEU A 190 47.80 23.58 4.43
C LEU A 190 46.49 23.28 5.18
N HIS A 191 46.61 22.51 6.26
CA HIS A 191 45.75 22.51 7.46
C HIS A 191 44.20 22.35 7.34
N PHE A 192 43.62 22.04 6.17
CA PHE A 192 42.17 21.74 6.03
C PHE A 192 41.83 20.23 6.09
N GLY A 193 42.71 19.40 6.66
CA GLY A 193 42.53 17.94 6.68
C GLY A 193 41.41 17.43 7.60
N GLY A 194 41.14 18.14 8.71
CA GLY A 194 40.23 17.66 9.75
C GLY A 194 38.74 17.72 9.37
N TYR A 195 38.32 18.74 8.62
CA TYR A 195 36.93 18.91 8.19
C TYR A 195 36.56 17.91 7.08
N MET A 196 37.45 17.75 6.11
CA MET A 196 37.24 16.83 4.99
C MET A 196 37.29 15.35 5.39
N GLN A 197 37.87 15.00 6.55
CA GLN A 197 37.86 13.62 7.08
C GLN A 197 36.50 13.28 7.70
N LYS A 198 35.88 14.24 8.41
CA LYS A 198 34.52 14.11 8.96
C LYS A 198 33.47 14.00 7.84
N LEU A 199 33.63 14.73 6.73
CA LEU A 199 32.72 14.61 5.57
C LEU A 199 32.86 13.27 4.84
N THR A 200 34.08 12.75 4.67
CA THR A 200 34.28 11.44 4.04
C THR A 200 33.76 10.30 4.92
N GLU A 201 33.83 10.44 6.25
CA GLU A 201 33.30 9.47 7.20
C GLU A 201 31.75 9.53 7.29
N LYS A 202 31.14 10.70 7.03
CA LYS A 202 29.69 10.85 6.83
C LYS A 202 29.19 10.30 5.49
N ARG A 203 29.98 10.37 4.41
CA ARG A 203 29.64 9.78 3.08
C ARG A 203 29.87 8.26 3.00
N SER A 204 30.69 7.69 3.89
CA SER A 204 30.91 6.24 3.95
C SER A 204 29.73 5.57 4.67
N GLY A 205 28.73 5.17 3.87
CA GLY A 205 27.61 4.27 4.24
C GLY A 205 27.01 4.51 5.62
N LYS A 206 25.92 5.29 5.68
CA LYS A 206 25.11 5.66 6.86
C LYS A 206 25.32 4.71 8.05
N ARG A 207 26.40 4.94 8.82
CA ARG A 207 26.70 4.13 10.00
C ARG A 207 25.57 4.42 10.96
N GLN A 208 24.79 3.39 11.29
CA GLN A 208 23.60 3.52 12.13
C GLN A 208 23.94 4.39 13.34
N THR A 209 23.21 5.49 13.51
CA THR A 209 23.50 6.44 14.58
C THR A 209 23.28 5.75 15.93
N GLU A 210 23.96 6.18 17.00
CA GLU A 210 23.72 5.61 18.34
C GLU A 210 22.25 5.77 18.77
N ARG A 211 21.56 6.81 18.27
CA ARG A 211 20.11 7.00 18.42
C ARG A 211 19.32 5.87 17.75
N GLU A 212 19.62 5.57 16.49
CA GLU A 212 18.97 4.47 15.75
C GLU A 212 19.28 3.11 16.36
N LYS A 213 20.52 2.85 16.79
CA LYS A 213 20.89 1.60 17.48
C LYS A 213 20.12 1.43 18.77
N LYS A 214 20.05 2.49 19.59
CA LYS A 214 19.26 2.49 20.83
C LYS A 214 17.78 2.23 20.53
N LYS A 215 17.20 2.92 19.53
CA LYS A 215 15.79 2.72 19.14
C LYS A 215 15.54 1.28 18.69
N LYS A 216 16.44 0.71 17.88
CA LYS A 216 16.37 -0.69 17.44
C LYS A 216 16.41 -1.66 18.63
N ILE A 217 17.41 -1.54 19.50
CA ILE A 217 17.57 -2.43 20.67
C ILE A 217 16.36 -2.33 21.61
N LEU A 218 15.82 -1.13 21.84
CA LEU A 218 14.63 -0.95 22.68
C LEU A 218 13.37 -1.52 22.03
N SER A 219 13.23 -1.39 20.71
CA SER A 219 12.14 -2.00 19.97
C SER A 219 12.21 -3.53 20.03
N ASP A 220 13.40 -4.12 19.85
CA ASP A 220 13.61 -5.57 19.91
C ASP A 220 13.30 -6.14 21.31
N ARG A 221 13.55 -5.36 22.37
CA ARG A 221 13.21 -5.73 23.76
C ARG A 221 11.73 -5.55 24.08
N ARG A 222 11.01 -4.69 23.35
CA ARG A 222 9.61 -4.40 23.60
C ARG A 222 8.75 -5.54 23.06
N LYS A 223 8.17 -6.32 23.96
CA LYS A 223 7.17 -7.34 23.62
C LYS A 223 5.80 -6.68 23.48
N GLY A 224 5.11 -6.93 22.38
CA GLY A 224 3.71 -6.54 22.21
C GLY A 224 2.85 -7.14 23.32
N LEU A 225 1.81 -6.40 23.73
CA LEU A 225 0.93 -6.81 24.82
C LEU A 225 -0.46 -7.07 24.25
N ASP A 226 -0.84 -8.34 24.14
CA ASP A 226 -2.19 -8.77 23.78
C ASP A 226 -2.99 -9.01 25.06
N ILE A 227 -4.06 -8.25 25.24
CA ILE A 227 -4.87 -8.20 26.47
C ILE A 227 -6.35 -8.51 26.17
N GLU A 228 -6.80 -8.30 24.93
CA GLU A 228 -8.23 -8.22 24.58
C GLU A 228 -8.96 -9.56 24.76
N HIS A 229 -8.25 -10.68 24.62
CA HIS A 229 -8.84 -12.02 24.63
C HIS A 229 -8.42 -12.86 25.86
N MET A 230 -7.88 -12.22 26.91
CA MET A 230 -7.41 -12.93 28.10
C MET A 230 -8.50 -13.13 29.17
N SER A 231 -8.48 -14.28 29.86
CA SER A 231 -9.34 -14.52 31.03
C SER A 231 -8.89 -13.71 32.25
N GLN A 232 -9.77 -13.50 33.23
CA GLN A 232 -9.45 -12.71 34.44
C GLN A 232 -8.21 -13.23 35.19
N ASP A 233 -8.07 -14.55 35.31
CA ASP A 233 -6.89 -15.14 35.96
C ASP A 233 -5.64 -15.03 35.09
N GLY A 234 -5.80 -15.11 33.76
CA GLY A 234 -4.73 -14.82 32.80
C GLY A 234 -4.23 -13.38 32.89
N LEU A 235 -5.12 -12.41 33.07
CA LEU A 235 -4.78 -11.00 33.28
C LEU A 235 -4.01 -10.78 34.58
N LYS A 236 -4.42 -11.43 35.69
CA LYS A 236 -3.68 -11.36 36.96
C LYS A 236 -2.27 -11.93 36.82
N ALA A 237 -2.13 -13.09 36.19
CA ALA A 237 -0.83 -13.70 35.94
C ALA A 237 0.05 -12.82 35.04
N LYS A 238 -0.54 -12.21 34.00
CA LYS A 238 0.17 -11.29 33.11
C LYS A 238 0.62 -10.02 33.82
N ALA A 239 -0.22 -9.45 34.67
CA ALA A 239 0.12 -8.29 35.49
C ALA A 239 1.27 -8.59 36.46
N GLN A 240 1.24 -9.75 37.11
CA GLN A 240 2.34 -10.19 37.97
C GLN A 240 3.65 -10.36 37.19
N ALA A 241 3.60 -11.00 36.01
CA ALA A 241 4.78 -11.17 35.15
C ALA A 241 5.36 -9.81 34.67
N LEU A 242 4.51 -8.83 34.36
CA LEU A 242 4.96 -7.49 34.00
C LEU A 242 5.59 -6.74 35.19
N TRP A 243 5.03 -6.94 36.38
CA TRP A 243 5.57 -6.36 37.61
C TRP A 243 6.95 -6.95 37.95
N GLU A 244 7.10 -8.28 37.85
CA GLU A 244 8.39 -8.96 38.02
C GLU A 244 9.43 -8.47 37.00
N TRP A 245 9.03 -8.33 35.73
CA TRP A 245 9.89 -7.79 34.67
C TRP A 245 10.33 -6.34 34.92
N MET A 246 9.41 -5.49 35.39
CA MET A 246 9.73 -4.11 35.76
C MET A 246 10.74 -4.09 36.92
N ASN A 247 10.53 -4.91 37.95
CA ASN A 247 11.40 -4.98 39.10
C ASN A 247 12.82 -5.50 38.73
N GLU A 248 12.92 -6.46 37.81
CA GLU A 248 14.21 -6.93 37.27
C GLU A 248 14.97 -5.80 36.56
N LEU A 249 14.30 -5.04 35.69
CA LEU A 249 14.89 -3.89 35.00
C LEU A 249 15.34 -2.78 35.97
N GLU A 250 14.59 -2.55 37.05
CA GLU A 250 14.98 -1.59 38.09
C GLU A 250 16.21 -2.06 38.86
N ALA A 251 16.30 -3.35 39.19
CA ALA A 251 17.47 -3.93 39.85
C ALA A 251 18.73 -3.83 38.98
N GLU A 252 18.63 -4.16 37.68
CA GLU A 252 19.75 -4.01 36.73
C GLU A 252 20.19 -2.56 36.61
N LYS A 253 19.24 -1.62 36.52
CA LYS A 253 19.53 -0.18 36.46
C LYS A 253 20.28 0.28 37.70
N PHE A 254 19.86 -0.15 38.88
CA PHE A 254 20.52 0.19 40.14
C PHE A 254 21.98 -0.30 40.18
N GLU A 255 22.21 -1.57 39.81
CA GLU A 255 23.54 -2.16 39.76
C GLU A 255 24.45 -1.40 38.76
N LEU A 256 23.95 -1.08 37.56
CA LEU A 256 24.69 -0.29 36.57
C LEU A 256 25.02 1.12 37.08
N GLN A 257 24.10 1.77 37.82
CA GLN A 257 24.35 3.07 38.44
C GLN A 257 25.44 3.01 39.51
N TYR A 258 25.43 1.94 40.33
CA TYR A 258 26.45 1.71 41.34
C TYR A 258 27.83 1.47 40.68
N GLN A 259 27.90 0.61 39.67
CA GLN A 259 29.11 0.34 38.90
C GLN A 259 29.66 1.60 38.24
N LEU A 260 28.80 2.42 37.62
CA LEU A 260 29.20 3.70 37.01
C LEU A 260 29.83 4.64 38.05
N THR A 261 29.30 4.66 39.27
CA THR A 261 29.83 5.49 40.35
C THR A 261 31.20 5.00 40.81
N SER A 262 31.39 3.69 40.96
CA SER A 262 32.71 3.09 41.26
C SER A 262 33.73 3.39 40.14
N GLN A 263 33.34 3.19 38.88
CA GLN A 263 34.20 3.45 37.73
C GLN A 263 34.61 4.92 37.63
N LYS A 264 33.71 5.86 37.93
CA LYS A 264 34.06 7.29 37.99
C LYS A 264 35.15 7.57 39.02
N TYR A 265 35.05 6.95 40.20
CA TYR A 265 36.09 7.07 41.22
C TYR A 265 37.41 6.47 40.75
N GLU A 266 37.39 5.25 40.20
CA GLU A 266 38.59 4.60 39.66
C GLU A 266 39.26 5.42 38.56
N ILE A 267 38.49 5.98 37.63
CA ILE A 267 38.99 6.88 36.58
C ILE A 267 39.70 8.10 37.20
N ASN A 268 39.11 8.70 38.24
CA ASN A 268 39.73 9.84 38.91
C ASN A 268 41.07 9.46 39.59
N VAL A 269 41.10 8.31 40.27
CA VAL A 269 42.33 7.79 40.89
C VAL A 269 43.39 7.50 39.81
N LEU A 270 43.01 6.86 38.70
CA LEU A 270 43.92 6.57 37.60
C LEU A 270 44.46 7.83 36.94
N ARG A 271 43.63 8.86 36.74
CA ARG A 271 44.06 10.18 36.25
C ARG A 271 45.11 10.81 37.16
N ASN A 272 44.88 10.77 38.47
CA ASN A 272 45.83 11.28 39.47
C ASN A 272 47.15 10.50 39.43
N ARG A 273 47.09 9.16 39.44
CA ARG A 273 48.28 8.29 39.34
C ARG A 273 49.10 8.58 38.08
N VAL A 274 48.44 8.72 36.93
CA VAL A 274 49.12 9.08 35.66
C VAL A 274 49.80 10.44 35.78
N SER A 275 49.12 11.44 36.35
CA SER A 275 49.70 12.77 36.59
C SER A 275 50.94 12.72 37.47
N ASP A 276 50.89 11.97 38.57
CA ASP A 276 51.97 11.86 39.53
C ASP A 276 53.20 11.17 38.93
N HIS A 277 53.00 10.05 38.20
CA HIS A 277 54.09 9.38 37.49
C HIS A 277 54.70 10.24 36.37
N GLN A 278 53.91 11.09 35.71
CA GLN A 278 54.43 12.03 34.70
C GLN A 278 55.21 13.20 35.33
N LYS A 279 54.81 13.68 36.52
CA LYS A 279 55.49 14.77 37.24
C LYS A 279 56.84 14.33 37.80
N THR A 280 56.95 13.13 38.36
CA THR A 280 58.22 12.62 38.92
C THR A 280 59.28 12.40 37.84
N SER A 281 58.88 11.98 36.64
CA SER A 281 59.79 11.80 35.49
C SER A 281 60.43 13.11 34.99
N LYS A 282 59.80 14.27 35.21
CA LYS A 282 60.35 15.57 34.77
C LYS A 282 61.27 16.21 35.81
N ARG A 283 61.14 15.86 37.10
CA ARG A 283 61.94 16.44 38.19
C ARG A 283 63.36 15.87 38.28
N THR A 284 63.59 14.64 37.80
CA THR A 284 64.91 14.00 37.80
C THR A 284 65.89 14.55 36.75
N LYS A 285 65.44 15.37 35.79
CA LYS A 285 66.31 15.93 34.72
C LYS A 285 66.91 17.31 35.04
N ARG A 286 66.59 17.93 36.19
CA ARG A 286 67.06 19.29 36.57
C ARG A 286 68.06 19.32 37.73
N GLY A 287 68.78 18.22 38.00
CA GLY A 287 69.67 18.10 39.16
C GLY A 287 71.09 17.61 38.90
N LEU A 288 71.58 17.62 37.65
CA LEU A 288 72.95 17.21 37.35
C LEU A 288 73.61 18.19 36.36
N ARG A 289 73.91 19.40 36.84
CA ARG A 289 74.98 20.22 36.27
C ARG A 289 76.03 20.36 37.37
N LYS A 290 77.10 19.59 37.21
CA LYS A 290 78.34 19.68 37.97
C LYS A 290 79.25 20.69 37.28
#